data_AF-A0A2N1UZH1-F1
#
_entry.id   AF-A0A2N1UZH1-F1
#
_cell.length_a   1.000
_cell.length_b   1.000
_cell.length_c   1.000
_cell.angle_alpha   90.00
_cell.angle_beta   90.00
_cell.angle_gamma   90.00
#
_symmetry.space_group_name_H-M   'P 1'
#
loop_
_entity.id
_entity.type
_entity.pdbx_description
1 polymer ?
#
loop_
_entity_poly.entity_id
_entity_poly.type
_entity_poly.pdbx_seq_one_letter_code
_entity_poly.pdbx_strand_id
1 'polypeptide(L)'
;MKFKFQSSINAIYSDELSELLFFNINQISYKEHIIAAINNYGSPVILQTGDRITVSLKGNIDSHTLFLIGTEGGGEVLLGVAVFFKKNANEAILLHIAVNHRLFDSTFLTLQLILEVKKYLKNITGIKNLSIFYSDRITSLRIS
;
A
#
# COMPACT_ATOMS: atom_id res chain seq x y z
N MET A 1 -5.81 12.77 -16.54
CA MET A 1 -5.93 11.41 -15.98
C MET A 1 -6.85 11.44 -14.78
N LYS A 2 -7.77 10.47 -14.64
CA LYS A 2 -8.60 10.32 -13.43
C LYS A 2 -8.02 9.21 -12.57
N PHE A 3 -8.11 9.39 -11.25
CA PHE A 3 -7.65 8.42 -10.27
C PHE A 3 -8.81 7.95 -9.42
N LYS A 4 -8.82 6.65 -9.09
CA LYS A 4 -9.74 6.08 -8.10
C LYS A 4 -8.96 5.22 -7.11
N PHE A 5 -9.43 5.19 -5.87
CA PHE A 5 -8.89 4.36 -4.83
C PHE A 5 -9.86 3.23 -4.48
N GLN A 6 -9.34 2.01 -4.30
CA GLN A 6 -10.16 0.83 -4.02
C GLN A 6 -9.51 -0.05 -2.94
N SER A 7 -10.31 -0.70 -2.09
CA SER A 7 -9.79 -1.64 -1.07
C SER A 7 -9.60 -3.08 -1.60
N SER A 8 -10.20 -3.36 -2.75
CA SER A 8 -10.03 -4.59 -3.54
C SER A 8 -10.19 -4.26 -5.02
N ILE A 9 -9.46 -4.97 -5.87
CA ILE A 9 -9.50 -4.79 -7.34
C ILE A 9 -9.91 -6.11 -8.01
N ASN A 10 -10.23 -6.09 -9.29
CA ASN A 10 -10.59 -7.31 -10.01
C ASN A 10 -9.33 -8.20 -10.21
N ALA A 11 -9.52 -9.53 -10.20
CA ALA A 11 -8.47 -10.52 -10.36
C ALA A 11 -7.70 -10.41 -11.68
N ILE A 12 -8.24 -9.74 -12.71
CA ILE A 12 -7.50 -9.42 -13.95
C ILE A 12 -6.19 -8.66 -13.70
N TYR A 13 -6.08 -7.94 -12.57
CA TYR A 13 -4.87 -7.20 -12.19
C TYR A 13 -3.87 -8.03 -11.37
N SER A 14 -4.05 -9.35 -11.24
CA SER A 14 -3.21 -10.20 -10.39
C SER A 14 -1.73 -10.17 -10.80
N ASP A 15 -1.45 -10.20 -12.09
CA ASP A 15 -0.07 -10.18 -12.60
C ASP A 15 0.58 -8.81 -12.37
N GLU A 16 -0.12 -7.72 -12.70
CA GLU A 16 0.34 -6.35 -12.43
C GLU A 16 0.57 -6.10 -10.93
N LEU A 17 -0.30 -6.62 -10.08
CA LEU A 17 -0.14 -6.52 -8.63
C LEU A 17 1.08 -7.31 -8.14
N SER A 18 1.29 -8.50 -8.68
CA SER A 18 2.45 -9.33 -8.35
C SER A 18 3.76 -8.64 -8.75
N GLU A 19 3.80 -8.03 -9.93
CA GLU A 19 4.93 -7.21 -10.37
C GLU A 19 5.20 -6.03 -9.43
N LEU A 20 4.15 -5.30 -9.04
CA LEU A 20 4.29 -4.17 -8.13
C LEU A 20 4.77 -4.57 -6.73
N LEU A 21 4.27 -5.68 -6.19
CA LEU A 21 4.61 -6.13 -4.83
C LEU A 21 5.99 -6.80 -4.75
N PHE A 22 6.33 -7.68 -5.70
CA PHE A 22 7.48 -8.58 -5.58
C PHE A 22 8.67 -8.20 -6.46
N PHE A 23 8.46 -7.39 -7.51
CA PHE A 23 9.48 -7.13 -8.54
C PHE A 23 9.80 -5.63 -8.74
N ASN A 24 9.35 -4.75 -7.84
CA ASN A 24 9.58 -3.32 -7.99
C ASN A 24 11.05 -2.95 -7.68
N ILE A 25 11.79 -2.53 -8.71
CA ILE A 25 13.23 -2.20 -8.64
C ILE A 25 13.56 -1.12 -7.59
N ASN A 26 12.59 -0.26 -7.28
CA ASN A 26 12.73 0.78 -6.24
C ASN A 26 12.81 0.20 -4.82
N GLN A 27 12.48 -1.09 -4.63
CA GLN A 27 12.61 -1.79 -3.35
C GLN A 27 14.05 -2.20 -3.03
N ILE A 28 14.97 -2.21 -4.01
CA ILE A 28 16.37 -2.62 -3.80
C ILE A 28 17.05 -1.69 -2.77
N SER A 29 16.77 -0.39 -2.84
CA SER A 29 17.31 0.62 -1.92
C SER A 29 16.78 0.49 -0.48
N TYR A 30 15.70 -0.28 -0.26
CA TYR A 30 15.04 -0.44 1.04
C TYR A 30 14.97 -1.90 1.51
N LYS A 31 15.77 -2.77 0.90
CA LYS A 31 15.74 -4.23 1.10
C LYS A 31 15.83 -4.64 2.58
N GLU A 32 16.71 -4.00 3.36
CA GLU A 32 16.87 -4.31 4.79
C GLU A 32 15.62 -3.98 5.61
N HIS A 33 14.96 -2.85 5.31
CA HIS A 33 13.71 -2.46 5.97
C HIS A 33 12.54 -3.33 5.55
N ILE A 34 12.50 -3.76 4.30
CA ILE A 34 11.50 -4.73 3.80
C ILE A 34 11.68 -6.07 4.50
N ILE A 35 12.91 -6.55 4.65
CA ILE A 35 13.21 -7.77 5.40
C ILE A 35 12.81 -7.61 6.89
N ALA A 36 13.13 -6.47 7.51
CA ALA A 36 12.73 -6.18 8.88
C ALA A 36 11.20 -6.12 9.02
N ALA A 37 10.49 -5.50 8.08
CA ALA A 37 9.04 -5.45 8.01
C ALA A 37 8.44 -6.85 7.88
N ILE A 38 8.98 -7.69 7.01
CA ILE A 38 8.57 -9.09 6.83
C ILE A 38 8.80 -9.89 8.13
N ASN A 39 9.95 -9.71 8.78
CA ASN A 39 10.27 -10.41 10.02
C ASN A 39 9.36 -10.00 11.18
N ASN A 40 9.00 -8.71 11.26
CA ASN A 40 8.19 -8.18 12.35
C ASN A 40 6.67 -8.35 12.13
N TYR A 41 6.22 -8.31 10.87
CA TYR A 41 4.79 -8.19 10.54
C TYR A 41 4.30 -9.19 9.48
N GLY A 42 5.19 -10.04 8.96
CA GLY A 42 4.87 -11.03 7.94
C GLY A 42 4.95 -10.51 6.51
N SER A 43 5.08 -11.45 5.57
CA SER A 43 5.11 -11.13 4.13
C SER A 43 3.72 -10.75 3.61
N PRO A 44 3.64 -9.78 2.68
CA PRO A 44 2.42 -9.54 1.91
C PRO A 44 2.02 -10.80 1.13
N VAL A 45 0.73 -11.08 1.11
CA VAL A 45 0.12 -12.20 0.37
C VAL A 45 -1.09 -11.67 -0.39
N ILE A 46 -1.20 -12.02 -1.67
CA ILE A 46 -2.40 -11.71 -2.46
C ILE A 46 -3.48 -12.71 -2.05
N LEU A 47 -4.62 -12.19 -1.60
CA LEU A 47 -5.81 -12.96 -1.30
C LEU A 47 -6.83 -12.75 -2.40
N GLN A 48 -7.39 -13.83 -2.93
CA GLN A 48 -8.46 -13.79 -3.90
C GLN A 48 -9.75 -14.32 -3.28
N THR A 49 -10.83 -13.54 -3.39
CA THR A 49 -12.19 -13.91 -3.01
C THR A 49 -13.10 -13.70 -4.21
N GLY A 50 -13.46 -14.78 -4.90
CA GLY A 50 -14.20 -14.70 -6.16
C GLY A 50 -13.38 -14.03 -7.26
N ASP A 51 -13.90 -12.96 -7.84
CA ASP A 51 -13.26 -12.16 -8.88
C ASP A 51 -12.47 -10.97 -8.32
N ARG A 52 -12.33 -10.86 -6.99
CA ARG A 52 -11.64 -9.74 -6.35
C ARG A 52 -10.38 -10.18 -5.64
N ILE A 53 -9.34 -9.35 -5.73
CA ILE A 53 -8.08 -9.52 -5.02
C ILE A 53 -7.84 -8.38 -4.04
N THR A 54 -7.22 -8.71 -2.92
CA THR A 54 -6.68 -7.77 -1.93
C THR A 54 -5.31 -8.26 -1.46
N VAL A 55 -4.62 -7.46 -0.66
CA VAL A 55 -3.37 -7.87 -0.03
C VAL A 55 -3.59 -8.01 1.47
N SER A 56 -3.01 -9.05 2.04
CA SER A 56 -2.98 -9.26 3.49
C SER A 56 -1.56 -9.55 3.95
N LEU A 57 -1.34 -9.55 5.26
CA LEU A 57 -0.07 -9.92 5.88
C LEU A 57 -0.16 -11.32 6.47
N LYS A 58 0.85 -12.14 6.18
CA LYS A 58 0.97 -13.48 6.76
C LYS A 58 1.03 -13.37 8.29
N GLY A 59 0.21 -14.14 9.01
CA GLY A 59 0.19 -14.15 10.48
C GLY A 59 -1.05 -13.53 11.13
N ASN A 60 -2.15 -13.37 10.38
CA ASN A 60 -3.45 -12.88 10.88
C ASN A 60 -3.41 -11.45 11.44
N ILE A 61 -2.52 -10.60 10.92
CA ILE A 61 -2.62 -9.16 11.18
C ILE A 61 -3.79 -8.63 10.37
N ASP A 62 -4.72 -7.93 11.04
CA ASP A 62 -5.83 -7.23 10.39
C ASP A 62 -5.30 -6.03 9.61
N SER A 63 -4.91 -6.30 8.37
CA SER A 63 -4.34 -5.34 7.44
C SER A 63 -5.37 -4.85 6.43
N HIS A 64 -5.29 -3.57 6.11
CA HIS A 64 -6.03 -2.94 5.04
C HIS A 64 -5.13 -2.71 3.83
N THR A 65 -5.74 -2.80 2.66
CA THR A 65 -5.09 -2.51 1.39
C THR A 65 -5.81 -1.37 0.68
N LEU A 66 -5.04 -0.52 0.02
CA LEU A 66 -5.54 0.54 -0.84
C LEU A 66 -4.82 0.47 -2.19
N PHE A 67 -5.59 0.29 -3.25
CA PHE A 67 -5.13 0.29 -4.63
C PHE A 67 -5.41 1.65 -5.26
N LEU A 68 -4.46 2.16 -6.05
CA LEU A 68 -4.61 3.34 -6.88
C LEU A 68 -4.77 2.89 -8.33
N ILE A 69 -5.93 3.15 -8.92
CA ILE A 69 -6.23 2.84 -10.32
C ILE A 69 -6.31 4.15 -11.11
N GLY A 70 -5.62 4.19 -12.24
CA GLY A 70 -5.70 5.27 -13.22
C GLY A 70 -6.59 4.92 -14.41
N THR A 71 -6.92 5.93 -15.21
CA THR A 71 -7.50 5.73 -16.54
C THR A 71 -6.58 6.32 -17.60
N GLU A 72 -6.08 5.46 -18.49
CA GLU A 72 -5.18 5.81 -19.59
C GLU A 72 -5.69 5.17 -20.89
N GLY A 73 -5.77 5.93 -21.99
CA GLY A 73 -6.17 5.39 -23.30
C GLY A 73 -7.58 4.77 -23.37
N GLY A 74 -8.44 5.02 -22.39
CA GLY A 74 -9.78 4.39 -22.28
C GLY A 74 -9.81 3.09 -21.46
N GLY A 75 -8.66 2.60 -21.00
CA GLY A 75 -8.52 1.46 -20.10
C GLY A 75 -8.20 1.88 -18.67
N GLU A 76 -8.46 0.98 -17.73
CA GLU A 76 -8.03 1.12 -16.34
C GLU A 76 -6.65 0.45 -16.15
N VAL A 77 -5.80 1.07 -15.33
CA VAL A 77 -4.43 0.60 -15.07
C VAL A 77 -4.12 0.62 -13.58
N LEU A 78 -3.46 -0.41 -13.07
CA LEU A 78 -3.00 -0.43 -11.68
C LEU A 78 -1.74 0.44 -11.53
N LEU A 79 -1.87 1.54 -10.80
CA LEU A 79 -0.81 2.52 -10.61
C LEU A 79 -0.11 2.39 -9.26
N GLY A 80 -0.71 1.73 -8.29
CA GLY A 80 -0.03 1.47 -7.03
C GLY A 80 -0.88 0.76 -5.99
N VAL A 81 -0.21 0.35 -4.92
CA VAL A 81 -0.78 -0.35 -3.78
C VAL A 81 -0.14 0.14 -2.50
N ALA A 82 -0.94 0.27 -1.45
CA ALA A 82 -0.50 0.55 -0.09
C ALA A 82 -1.10 -0.49 0.86
N VAL A 83 -0.28 -1.08 1.74
CA VAL A 83 -0.71 -2.03 2.77
C VAL A 83 -0.40 -1.46 4.13
N PHE A 84 -1.42 -1.33 4.97
CA PHE A 84 -1.31 -0.68 6.27
C PHE A 84 -2.23 -1.34 7.30
N PHE A 85 -1.93 -1.19 8.58
CA PHE A 85 -2.73 -1.79 9.65
C PHE A 85 -2.70 -0.94 10.91
N LYS A 86 -3.70 -1.16 11.78
CA LYS A 86 -3.72 -0.57 13.12
C LYS A 86 -2.78 -1.38 14.02
N LYS A 87 -1.70 -0.76 14.48
CA LYS A 87 -0.71 -1.41 15.36
C LYS A 87 -1.17 -1.40 16.82
N ASN A 88 -1.71 -0.28 17.28
CA ASN A 88 -2.26 -0.13 18.62
C ASN A 88 -3.38 0.94 18.64
N ALA A 89 -3.88 1.29 19.82
CA ALA A 89 -4.98 2.25 19.96
C ALA A 89 -4.71 3.64 19.36
N ASN A 90 -3.43 4.02 19.19
CA ASN A 90 -3.00 5.37 18.82
C ASN A 90 -2.18 5.43 17.51
N GLU A 91 -1.67 4.29 17.05
CA GLU A 91 -0.69 4.20 15.97
C GLU A 91 -1.17 3.21 14.89
N ALA A 92 -1.08 3.65 13.63
CA ALA A 92 -1.15 2.80 12.46
C ALA A 92 0.22 2.73 11.77
N ILE A 93 0.46 1.63 11.08
CA ILE A 93 1.68 1.40 10.30
C ILE A 93 1.30 1.31 8.82
N LEU A 94 1.94 2.13 7.98
CA LEU A 94 2.01 1.91 6.53
C LEU A 94 3.25 1.04 6.27
N LEU A 95 3.00 -0.24 6.00
CA LEU A 95 4.03 -1.26 5.91
C LEU A 95 4.65 -1.32 4.51
N HIS A 96 3.79 -1.27 3.50
CA HIS A 96 4.22 -1.44 2.11
C HIS A 96 3.57 -0.38 1.23
N ILE A 97 4.36 0.19 0.33
CA ILE A 97 3.88 1.08 -0.72
C ILE A 97 4.66 0.79 -1.99
N ALA A 98 3.94 0.53 -3.08
CA ALA A 98 4.54 0.29 -4.38
C ALA A 98 3.73 1.04 -5.45
N VAL A 99 4.42 1.64 -6.40
CA VAL A 99 3.82 2.40 -7.49
C VAL A 99 4.42 2.00 -8.83
N ASN A 100 3.62 2.10 -9.88
CA ASN A 100 4.04 1.85 -11.25
C ASN A 100 4.80 3.05 -11.80
N HIS A 101 6.13 3.00 -11.71
CA HIS A 101 7.03 4.08 -12.13
C HIS A 101 7.10 4.29 -13.64
N ARG A 102 6.61 3.33 -14.44
CA ARG A 102 6.68 3.40 -15.91
C ARG A 102 5.60 4.28 -16.51
N LEU A 103 4.47 4.41 -15.82
CA LEU A 103 3.29 5.10 -16.33
C LEU A 103 3.15 6.52 -15.79
N PHE A 104 3.62 6.80 -14.57
CA PHE A 104 3.47 8.11 -13.95
C PHE A 104 4.59 8.44 -12.95
N ASP A 105 4.68 9.72 -12.57
CA ASP A 105 5.64 10.17 -11.56
C ASP A 105 5.45 9.45 -10.22
N SER A 106 6.48 8.72 -9.80
CA SER A 106 6.42 7.84 -8.63
C SER A 106 6.24 8.63 -7.32
N THR A 107 6.82 9.82 -7.24
CA THR A 107 6.71 10.69 -6.06
C THR A 107 5.27 11.15 -5.87
N PHE A 108 4.64 11.61 -6.94
CA PHE A 108 3.24 12.02 -6.96
C PHE A 108 2.32 10.86 -6.57
N LEU A 109 2.44 9.68 -7.20
CA LEU A 109 1.60 8.51 -6.89
C LEU A 109 1.76 8.05 -5.43
N THR A 110 3.01 8.03 -4.94
CA THR A 110 3.31 7.66 -3.55
C THR A 110 2.65 8.63 -2.57
N LEU A 111 2.75 9.94 -2.84
CA LEU A 111 2.12 10.96 -2.01
C LEU A 111 0.59 10.82 -2.01
N GLN A 112 -0.02 10.55 -3.17
CA GLN A 112 -1.47 10.33 -3.28
C GLN A 112 -1.94 9.13 -2.43
N LEU A 113 -1.22 8.01 -2.48
CA LEU A 113 -1.50 6.85 -1.62
C LEU A 113 -1.38 7.20 -0.13
N ILE A 114 -0.31 7.88 0.28
CA ILE A 114 -0.12 8.28 1.68
C ILE A 114 -1.27 9.19 2.15
N LEU A 115 -1.67 10.16 1.34
CA LEU A 115 -2.76 11.09 1.67
C LEU A 115 -4.10 10.36 1.82
N GLU A 116 -4.41 9.43 0.93
CA GLU A 116 -5.66 8.68 1.02
C GLU A 116 -5.65 7.69 2.20
N VAL A 117 -4.51 7.06 2.52
CA VAL A 117 -4.36 6.28 3.76
C VAL A 117 -4.57 7.15 4.99
N LYS A 118 -3.98 8.36 5.04
CA LYS A 118 -4.23 9.30 6.14
C LYS A 118 -5.71 9.64 6.28
N LYS A 119 -6.39 9.90 5.16
CA LYS A 119 -7.83 10.20 5.13
C LYS A 119 -8.67 9.01 5.62
N TYR A 120 -8.32 7.79 5.24
CA TYR A 120 -8.96 6.59 5.76
C TYR A 120 -8.79 6.47 7.28
N LEU A 121 -7.56 6.66 7.78
CA LEU A 121 -7.24 6.55 9.21
C LEU A 121 -7.88 7.65 10.07
N LYS A 122 -8.14 8.84 9.52
CA LYS A 122 -8.88 9.91 10.23
C LYS A 122 -10.27 9.45 10.68
N ASN A 123 -10.89 8.53 9.95
CA ASN A 123 -12.21 8.00 10.26
C ASN A 123 -12.14 6.83 11.27
N ILE A 124 -10.95 6.39 11.67
CA ILE A 124 -10.76 5.33 12.65
C ILE A 124 -10.50 5.94 14.02
N THR A 125 -11.40 5.65 14.96
CA THR A 125 -11.30 6.17 16.33
C THR A 125 -9.98 5.78 17.00
N GLY A 126 -9.31 6.79 17.56
CA GLY A 126 -8.11 6.65 18.38
C GLY A 126 -6.79 6.84 17.64
N ILE A 127 -6.75 6.70 16.31
CA ILE A 127 -5.50 6.80 15.55
C ILE A 127 -5.04 8.27 15.46
N LYS A 128 -3.85 8.56 15.99
CA LYS A 128 -3.23 9.90 15.91
C LYS A 128 -1.97 9.93 15.07
N ASN A 129 -1.31 8.78 14.86
CA ASN A 129 -0.05 8.69 14.15
C ASN A 129 -0.05 7.59 13.09
N LEU A 130 0.56 7.88 11.95
CA LEU A 130 0.90 6.92 10.90
C LEU A 130 2.42 6.81 10.78
N SER A 131 2.97 5.67 11.15
CA SER A 131 4.38 5.33 10.97
C SER A 131 4.60 4.71 9.59
N ILE A 132 5.54 5.24 8.80
CA ILE A 132 5.86 4.76 7.46
C ILE A 132 7.20 4.01 7.47
N PHE A 133 7.21 2.76 7.02
CA PHE A 133 8.39 1.87 7.01
C PHE A 133 9.10 1.83 5.64
N TYR A 134 9.37 2.99 5.03
CA TYR A 134 9.95 3.08 3.68
C TYR A 134 11.16 4.03 3.55
N SER A 135 11.80 4.38 4.66
CA SER A 135 13.04 5.16 4.64
C SER A 135 13.91 4.81 5.84
N ASP A 136 15.21 5.12 5.80
CA ASP A 136 16.18 4.93 6.90
C ASP A 136 15.80 5.60 8.22
N ARG A 137 14.69 6.34 8.21
CA ARG A 137 13.98 6.85 9.38
C ARG A 137 12.54 6.36 9.34
N ILE A 138 12.03 5.87 10.47
CA ILE A 138 10.58 5.78 10.68
C ILE A 138 10.04 7.20 10.60
N THR A 139 9.36 7.53 9.51
CA THR A 139 8.69 8.83 9.38
C THR A 139 7.30 8.68 9.98
N SER A 140 7.05 9.42 11.06
CA SER A 140 5.72 9.49 11.69
C SER A 140 4.97 10.71 11.19
N LEU A 141 3.78 10.49 10.63
CA LEU A 141 2.87 11.53 10.20
C LEU A 141 1.69 11.64 11.17
N ARG A 142 1.41 12.86 11.63
CA ARG A 142 0.22 13.12 12.44
C ARG A 142 -1.05 13.00 11.60
N ILE A 143 -2.05 12.35 12.19
CA ILE A 143 -3.43 12.29 11.73
C ILE A 143 -4.15 13.45 12.42
N SER A 144 -4.14 14.62 11.78
CA SER A 144 -4.83 15.85 12.20
C SER A 144 -5.99 16.14 11.28
#